data_AF-A0A315X6A5-F1
#
_entry.id   AF-A0A315X6A5-F1
#
_cell.length_a   1.000
_cell.length_b   1.000
_cell.length_c   1.000
_cell.angle_alpha   90.00
_cell.angle_beta   90.00
_cell.angle_gamma   90.00
#
_symmetry.space_group_name_H-M   'P 1'
#
loop_
_entity.id
_entity.type
_entity.pdbx_description
1 polymer ?
#
loop_
_entity_poly.entity_id
_entity_poly.type
_entity_poly.pdbx_seq_one_letter_code
_entity_poly.pdbx_strand_id
1 'polypeptide(L)'
;MERERGPNSKTTGVQVLVSIFVCLLFIGAYIAAMYALVDISRIDSDSDANRRDAVYAYVHLGLLVLVTVVGFVVGKWLNGLGLAYGLLFFIVLVVAMLAVQGGSYELACRGHNDLVRHWQC
;
A
#
# COMPACT_ATOMS: atom_id res chain seq x y z
N MET A 1 -20.61 -24.30 -19.44
CA MET A 1 -20.78 -22.84 -19.33
C MET A 1 -19.46 -22.19 -19.70
N GLU A 2 -19.17 -22.09 -20.99
CA GLU A 2 -17.98 -21.40 -21.49
C GLU A 2 -18.25 -19.91 -21.42
N ARG A 3 -17.67 -19.28 -20.40
CA ARG A 3 -17.71 -17.84 -20.22
C ARG A 3 -16.94 -17.24 -21.39
N GLU A 4 -17.64 -16.56 -22.30
CA GLU A 4 -17.03 -15.88 -23.46
C GLU A 4 -15.86 -15.02 -22.98
N ARG A 5 -14.63 -15.49 -23.21
CA ARG A 5 -13.44 -14.66 -23.01
C ARG A 5 -13.55 -13.57 -24.05
N GLY A 6 -13.72 -12.33 -23.61
CA GLY A 6 -13.49 -11.18 -24.48
C GLY A 6 -12.14 -11.36 -25.20
N PRO A 7 -12.02 -10.92 -26.47
CA PRO A 7 -11.00 -11.35 -27.43
C PRO A 7 -9.52 -11.15 -27.03
N ASN A 8 -9.23 -10.65 -25.82
CA ASN A 8 -7.89 -10.36 -25.32
C ASN A 8 -7.66 -10.69 -23.83
N SER A 9 -8.50 -11.53 -23.20
CA SER A 9 -8.38 -11.85 -21.77
C SER A 9 -7.24 -12.86 -21.51
N LYS A 10 -6.27 -12.50 -20.66
CA LYS A 10 -5.17 -13.39 -20.25
C LYS A 10 -5.71 -14.60 -19.48
N THR A 11 -4.91 -15.66 -19.33
CA THR A 11 -5.32 -16.82 -18.53
C THR A 11 -5.52 -16.44 -17.07
N THR A 12 -6.48 -17.09 -16.39
CA THR A 12 -6.81 -16.78 -14.98
C THR A 12 -5.59 -16.88 -14.08
N GLY A 13 -4.73 -17.89 -14.29
CA GLY A 13 -3.48 -18.05 -13.54
C GLY A 13 -2.54 -16.84 -13.68
N VAL A 14 -2.39 -16.31 -14.90
CA VAL A 14 -1.58 -15.10 -15.14
C VAL A 14 -2.20 -13.88 -14.46
N GLN A 15 -3.53 -13.72 -14.54
CA GLN A 15 -4.22 -12.61 -13.88
C GLN A 15 -3.97 -12.61 -12.37
N VAL A 16 -4.08 -13.79 -11.74
CA VAL A 16 -3.85 -13.95 -10.29
C VAL A 16 -2.39 -13.70 -9.93
N LEU A 17 -1.44 -14.32 -10.63
CA LEU A 17 -0.01 -14.14 -10.36
C LEU A 17 0.44 -12.68 -10.47
N VAL A 18 0.04 -12.00 -11.55
CA VAL A 18 0.35 -10.58 -11.75
C VAL A 18 -0.29 -9.73 -10.65
N SER A 19 -1.54 -10.01 -10.29
CA SER A 19 -2.22 -9.26 -9.22
C SER A 19 -1.53 -9.41 -7.88
N ILE A 20 -1.20 -10.64 -7.49
CA ILE A 20 -0.49 -10.92 -6.24
C ILE A 20 0.88 -10.22 -6.25
N PHE A 21 1.62 -10.34 -7.34
CA PHE A 21 2.93 -9.71 -7.47
C PHE A 21 2.86 -8.18 -7.31
N VAL A 22 1.90 -7.53 -7.98
CA VAL A 22 1.72 -6.08 -7.88
C VAL A 22 1.28 -5.69 -6.46
N CYS A 23 0.36 -6.43 -5.84
CA CYS A 23 -0.02 -6.19 -4.44
C CYS A 23 1.18 -6.26 -3.49
N LEU A 24 1.99 -7.32 -3.59
CA LEU A 24 3.18 -7.50 -2.75
C LEU A 24 4.20 -6.39 -2.97
N LEU A 25 4.38 -5.95 -4.22
CA LEU A 25 5.26 -4.84 -4.57
C LEU A 25 4.81 -3.54 -3.87
N PHE A 26 3.52 -3.20 -3.92
CA PHE A 26 3.00 -1.99 -3.28
C PHE A 26 3.02 -2.07 -1.76
N ILE A 27 2.74 -3.24 -1.18
CA ILE A 27 2.87 -3.45 0.27
C ILE A 27 4.32 -3.27 0.71
N GLY A 28 5.27 -3.89 0.00
CA GLY A 28 6.70 -3.73 0.26
C GLY A 28 7.17 -2.29 0.12
N ALA A 29 6.73 -1.59 -0.94
CA ALA A 29 7.05 -0.18 -1.17
C ALA A 29 6.49 0.71 -0.05
N TYR A 30 5.27 0.44 0.41
CA TYR A 30 4.68 1.15 1.55
C TYR A 30 5.48 0.93 2.85
N ILE A 31 5.84 -0.31 3.17
CA ILE A 31 6.66 -0.63 4.35
C ILE A 31 8.01 0.08 4.26
N ALA A 32 8.68 0.01 3.10
CA ALA A 32 9.96 0.68 2.88
C ALA A 32 9.85 2.21 3.02
N ALA A 33 8.78 2.80 2.51
CA ALA A 33 8.52 4.24 2.66
C ALA A 33 8.30 4.63 4.14
N MET A 34 7.52 3.85 4.90
CA MET A 34 7.32 4.10 6.33
C MET A 34 8.63 3.95 7.10
N TYR A 35 9.42 2.93 6.81
CA TYR A 35 10.73 2.72 7.43
C TYR A 35 11.70 3.87 7.17
N ALA A 36 11.78 4.34 5.92
CA ALA A 36 12.60 5.49 5.56
C ALA A 36 12.17 6.78 6.29
N LEU A 37 10.86 6.99 6.45
CA LEU A 37 10.33 8.14 7.18
C LEU A 37 10.61 8.07 8.68
N VAL A 38 10.65 6.87 9.28
CA VAL A 38 11.07 6.69 10.67
C VAL A 38 12.50 7.18 10.87
N ASP A 39 13.43 6.77 10.00
CA ASP A 39 14.84 7.15 10.12
C ASP A 39 15.04 8.67 9.96
N ILE A 40 14.36 9.29 8.99
CA ILE A 40 14.38 10.76 8.81
C ILE A 40 13.83 11.47 10.07
N SER A 41 12.72 10.98 10.64
CA SER A 41 12.13 11.56 11.85
C SER A 41 12.97 11.35 13.11
N ARG A 42 13.93 10.43 13.09
CA ARG A 42 14.88 10.20 14.19
C ARG A 42 15.96 11.28 14.22
N ILE A 43 16.39 11.75 13.06
CA ILE A 43 17.43 12.77 12.90
C ILE A 43 16.87 14.17 13.19
N ASP A 44 15.61 14.42 12.83
CA ASP A 44 14.94 15.73 12.92
C ASP A 44 13.98 15.80 14.13
N SER A 45 14.48 15.51 15.34
CA SER A 45 13.65 15.40 16.56
C SER A 45 13.01 16.71 17.03
N ASP A 46 13.42 17.84 16.45
CA ASP A 46 12.84 19.18 16.70
C ASP A 46 11.72 19.54 15.70
N SER A 47 11.38 18.64 14.77
CA SER A 47 10.28 18.88 13.83
C SER A 47 8.92 18.84 14.54
N ASP A 48 8.16 19.93 14.37
CA ASP A 48 6.79 20.10 14.86
C ASP A 48 5.93 18.88 14.47
N ALA A 49 5.27 18.26 15.44
CA ALA A 49 4.50 17.02 15.24
C ALA A 49 3.51 17.15 14.08
N ASN A 50 2.92 18.33 13.92
CA ASN A 50 2.01 18.64 12.83
C ASN A 50 2.62 18.46 11.42
N ARG A 51 3.92 18.76 11.25
CA ARG A 51 4.62 18.60 9.97
C ARG A 51 4.86 17.12 9.64
N ARG A 52 5.19 16.31 10.65
CA ARG A 52 5.37 14.86 10.49
C ARG A 52 4.06 14.19 10.07
N ASP A 53 2.96 14.53 10.72
CA ASP A 53 1.62 14.02 10.42
C ASP A 53 1.20 14.37 8.98
N ALA A 54 1.45 15.61 8.56
CA ALA A 54 1.19 16.03 7.19
C ALA A 54 2.01 15.23 6.16
N VAL A 55 3.31 14.99 6.41
CA VAL A 55 4.16 14.18 5.53
C VAL A 55 3.62 12.76 5.42
N TYR A 56 3.26 12.12 6.54
CA TYR A 56 2.66 10.79 6.50
C TYR A 56 1.36 10.79 5.70
N ALA A 57 0.47 11.76 5.91
CA ALA A 57 -0.79 11.86 5.17
C ALA A 57 -0.55 11.97 3.66
N TYR A 58 0.40 12.80 3.21
CA TYR A 58 0.75 12.92 1.80
C TYR A 58 1.33 11.63 1.22
N VAL A 59 2.17 10.91 1.96
CA VAL A 59 2.72 9.63 1.49
C VAL A 59 1.64 8.56 1.37
N HIS A 60 0.72 8.47 2.35
CA HIS A 60 -0.41 7.54 2.26
C HIS A 60 -1.31 7.86 1.07
N LEU A 61 -1.71 9.13 0.92
CA LEU A 61 -2.56 9.55 -0.19
C LEU A 61 -1.87 9.33 -1.55
N GLY A 62 -0.59 9.68 -1.67
CA GLY A 62 0.18 9.48 -2.88
C GLY A 62 0.28 8.01 -3.28
N LEU A 63 0.54 7.11 -2.33
CA LEU A 63 0.57 5.66 -2.57
C LEU A 63 -0.80 5.12 -2.95
N LEU A 64 -1.87 5.58 -2.31
CA LEU A 64 -3.25 5.18 -2.63
C LEU A 64 -3.64 5.60 -4.06
N VAL A 65 -3.34 6.83 -4.46
CA VAL A 65 -3.59 7.29 -5.83
C VAL A 65 -2.77 6.48 -6.83
N LEU A 66 -1.47 6.28 -6.55
CA LEU A 66 -0.57 5.54 -7.43
C LEU A 66 -1.03 4.09 -7.61
N VAL A 67 -1.38 3.39 -6.52
CA VAL A 67 -1.81 1.99 -6.61
C VAL A 67 -3.13 1.86 -7.35
N THR A 68 -4.05 2.81 -7.21
CA THR A 68 -5.32 2.82 -7.95
C THR A 68 -5.08 3.00 -9.46
N VAL A 69 -4.21 3.94 -9.85
CA VAL A 69 -3.86 4.17 -11.26
C VAL A 69 -3.17 2.95 -11.85
N VAL A 70 -2.18 2.39 -11.14
CA VAL A 70 -1.47 1.18 -11.60
C VAL A 70 -2.43 -0.01 -11.67
N GLY A 71 -3.27 -0.21 -10.67
CA GLY A 71 -4.30 -1.26 -10.68
C GLY A 71 -5.27 -1.10 -11.84
N PHE A 72 -5.68 0.13 -12.17
CA PHE A 72 -6.50 0.39 -13.34
C PHE A 72 -5.81 -0.02 -14.65
N VAL A 73 -4.56 0.40 -14.85
CA VAL A 73 -3.78 0.07 -16.04
C VAL A 73 -3.58 -1.45 -16.16
N VAL A 74 -3.20 -2.10 -15.06
CA VAL A 74 -2.98 -3.55 -14.99
C VAL A 74 -4.28 -4.30 -15.28
N GLY A 75 -5.40 -3.94 -14.66
CA GLY A 75 -6.70 -4.58 -14.93
C GLY A 75 -7.17 -4.38 -16.37
N LYS A 76 -6.97 -3.17 -16.92
CA LYS A 76 -7.30 -2.86 -18.31
C LYS A 76 -6.50 -3.73 -19.27
N TRP A 77 -5.22 -3.97 -18.97
CA TRP A 77 -4.33 -4.83 -19.76
C TRP A 77 -4.63 -6.33 -19.63
N LEU A 78 -5.01 -6.80 -18.44
CA LEU A 78 -5.22 -8.22 -18.16
C LEU A 78 -6.53 -8.76 -18.75
N ASN A 79 -7.63 -8.06 -18.53
CA ASN A 79 -8.96 -8.54 -18.91
C ASN A 79 -9.96 -7.41 -19.21
N GLY A 80 -9.50 -6.17 -19.28
CA GLY A 80 -10.33 -4.99 -19.56
C GLY A 80 -11.04 -4.41 -18.33
N LEU A 81 -10.96 -5.03 -17.15
CA LEU A 81 -11.63 -4.62 -15.92
C LEU A 81 -10.79 -3.65 -15.08
N GLY A 82 -10.34 -2.55 -15.68
CA GLY A 82 -9.46 -1.59 -15.00
C GLY A 82 -10.03 -1.08 -13.66
N LEU A 83 -11.28 -0.62 -13.65
CA LEU A 83 -11.91 -0.10 -12.42
C LEU A 83 -11.95 -1.13 -11.28
N ALA A 84 -12.23 -2.39 -11.59
CA ALA A 84 -12.29 -3.45 -10.59
C ALA A 84 -10.90 -3.70 -9.96
N TYR A 85 -9.85 -3.73 -10.77
CA TYR A 85 -8.48 -3.92 -10.27
C TYR A 85 -7.96 -2.70 -9.52
N GLY A 86 -8.26 -1.48 -10.00
CA GLY A 86 -7.92 -0.24 -9.30
C GLY A 86 -8.54 -0.20 -7.90
N LEU A 87 -9.82 -0.57 -7.78
CA LEU A 87 -10.50 -0.65 -6.48
C LEU A 87 -9.96 -1.79 -5.61
N LEU A 88 -9.74 -2.96 -6.19
CA LEU A 88 -9.16 -4.12 -5.48
C LEU A 88 -7.83 -3.74 -4.85
N PHE A 89 -6.90 -3.18 -5.62
CA PHE A 89 -5.58 -2.85 -5.09
C PHE A 89 -5.62 -1.69 -4.09
N PHE A 90 -6.51 -0.72 -4.28
CA PHE A 90 -6.77 0.31 -3.28
C PHE A 90 -7.18 -0.29 -1.94
N ILE A 91 -8.18 -1.19 -1.92
CA ILE A 91 -8.67 -1.83 -0.71
C ILE A 91 -7.56 -2.66 -0.05
N VAL A 92 -6.84 -3.45 -0.83
CA VAL A 92 -5.72 -4.26 -0.32
C VAL A 92 -4.67 -3.38 0.34
N LEU A 93 -4.31 -2.25 -0.28
CA LEU A 93 -3.30 -1.36 0.28
C LEU A 93 -3.82 -0.65 1.55
N VAL A 94 -5.09 -0.23 1.60
CA VAL A 94 -5.70 0.34 2.82
C VAL A 94 -5.64 -0.67 3.97
N VAL A 95 -6.02 -1.93 3.72
CA VAL A 95 -5.95 -2.99 4.75
C VAL A 95 -4.52 -3.21 5.22
N ALA A 96 -3.55 -3.24 4.30
CA ALA A 96 -2.14 -3.37 4.65
C ALA A 96 -1.62 -2.17 5.47
N MET A 97 -2.04 -0.95 5.12
CA MET A 97 -1.70 0.26 5.87
C MET A 97 -2.19 0.17 7.31
N LEU A 98 -3.46 -0.19 7.51
CA LEU A 98 -4.05 -0.39 8.84
C LEU A 98 -3.34 -1.50 9.62
N ALA A 99 -3.01 -2.62 8.98
CA ALA A 99 -2.30 -3.73 9.62
C ALA A 99 -0.90 -3.32 10.10
N VAL A 100 -0.14 -2.58 9.27
CA VAL A 100 1.19 -2.08 9.65
C VAL A 100 1.09 -1.05 10.77
N GLN A 101 0.14 -0.13 10.71
CA GLN A 101 -0.05 0.88 11.76
C GLN A 101 -0.47 0.23 13.09
N GLY A 102 -1.45 -0.66 13.07
CA GLY A 102 -1.91 -1.40 14.26
C GLY A 102 -0.83 -2.31 14.84
N GLY A 103 -0.08 -3.00 13.98
CA GLY A 103 1.07 -3.80 14.41
C GLY A 103 2.16 -2.95 15.06
N SER A 104 2.47 -1.79 14.47
CA SER A 104 3.48 -0.86 15.01
C SER A 104 3.05 -0.28 16.36
N TYR A 105 1.77 0.01 16.55
CA TYR A 105 1.22 0.44 17.84
C TYR A 105 1.42 -0.63 18.93
N GLU A 106 1.06 -1.88 18.64
CA GLU A 106 1.21 -2.99 19.60
C GLU A 106 2.69 -3.25 19.96
N LEU A 107 3.58 -3.15 18.97
CA LEU A 107 5.03 -3.28 19.16
C LEU A 107 5.58 -2.14 20.03
N ALA A 108 5.16 -0.89 19.79
CA ALA A 108 5.56 0.26 20.58
C ALA A 108 5.12 0.12 22.05
N CYS A 109 3.89 -0.32 22.31
CA CYS A 109 3.38 -0.59 23.66
C CYS A 109 4.07 -1.77 24.37
N ARG A 110 4.85 -2.58 23.65
CA ARG A 110 5.67 -3.67 24.22
C ARG A 110 7.17 -3.34 24.26
N GLY A 111 7.56 -2.10 23.99
CA GLY A 111 8.95 -1.63 24.09
C GLY A 111 9.80 -1.80 22.82
N HIS A 112 9.21 -2.17 21.68
CA HIS A 112 9.89 -2.30 20.39
C HIS A 112 9.37 -1.22 19.42
N ASN A 113 10.11 -0.12 19.21
CA ASN A 113 9.59 1.06 18.50
C ASN A 113 10.34 1.37 17.18
N ASP A 114 10.50 0.38 16.31
CA ASP A 114 11.36 0.49 15.11
C ASP A 114 10.60 0.62 13.77
N LEU A 115 9.25 0.61 13.77
CA LEU A 115 8.45 0.57 12.53
C LEU A 115 7.64 1.85 12.24
N VAL A 116 6.97 2.45 13.23
CA VAL A 116 6.24 3.73 13.09
C VAL A 116 6.23 4.45 14.45
N ARG A 117 6.97 5.56 14.56
CA ARG A 117 7.27 6.26 15.83
C ARG A 117 6.11 7.13 16.38
N HIS A 118 4.92 7.04 15.81
CA HIS A 118 3.81 7.95 16.15
C HIS A 118 3.15 7.67 17.50
N TRP A 119 3.42 6.50 18.07
CA TRP A 119 2.71 6.00 19.24
C TRP A 119 3.61 6.11 20.47
N GLN A 120 3.19 6.97 21.41
CA GLN A 120 3.70 6.97 22.77
C GLN A 120 2.78 6.07 23.61
N CYS A 121 3.38 5.01 24.12
CA CYS A 121 2.94 4.30 25.31
C CYS A 121 4.04 4.58 26.37
#